data_AF-A0A6V7NY13-F1
#
_entry.id   AF-A0A6V7NY13-F1
#
_cell.length_a   1.000
_cell.length_b   1.000
_cell.length_c   1.000
_cell.angle_alpha   90.00
_cell.angle_beta   90.00
_cell.angle_gamma   90.00
#
_symmetry.space_group_name_H-M   'P 1'
#
loop_
_entity.id
_entity.type
_entity.pdbx_description
1 polymer ?
#
loop_
_entity_poly.entity_id
_entity_poly.type
_entity_poly.pdbx_seq_one_letter_code
_entity_poly.pdbx_strand_id
1 'polypeptide(L)'
;MCGAEPETVDHLLVGCVVSKFLLFSLFMESQLFPIFEDISFVWGRLLDWHPHSDAAKAQLLVAATWWMLWLERNNIFFRNQPTDVIQISHSIGVLAKEWADFSRVG
;
A
#
# COMPACT_ATOMS: atom_id res chain seq x y z
N MET A 1 7.63 -4.73 10.47
CA MET A 1 8.23 -3.45 10.02
C MET A 1 7.79 -2.38 11.02
N CYS A 2 8.61 -1.37 11.32
CA CYS A 2 8.63 -0.52 12.54
C CYS A 2 9.21 -1.17 13.81
N GLY A 3 9.06 -2.49 14.01
CA GLY A 3 9.67 -3.20 15.14
C GLY A 3 9.09 -2.87 16.52
N ALA A 4 8.03 -2.05 16.56
CA ALA A 4 7.37 -1.62 17.79
C ALA A 4 6.22 -2.57 18.21
N GLU A 5 5.57 -3.24 17.26
CA GLU A 5 4.44 -4.14 17.50
C GLU A 5 4.66 -5.51 16.84
N PRO A 6 3.91 -6.56 17.27
CA PRO A 6 3.89 -7.84 16.56
C PRO A 6 3.53 -7.65 15.09
N GLU A 7 4.30 -8.29 14.22
CA GLU A 7 4.10 -8.16 12.77
C GLU A 7 2.95 -9.06 12.31
N THR A 8 1.73 -8.53 12.34
CA THR A 8 0.55 -9.11 11.70
C THR A 8 0.39 -8.59 10.28
N VAL A 9 -0.48 -9.20 9.47
CA VAL A 9 -0.81 -8.69 8.12
C VAL A 9 -1.38 -7.29 8.21
N ASP A 10 -2.29 -7.05 9.14
CA ASP A 10 -2.89 -5.74 9.33
C ASP A 10 -1.87 -4.70 9.80
N HIS A 11 -1.05 -5.05 10.80
CA HIS A 11 0.01 -4.15 11.24
C HIS A 11 0.99 -3.88 10.09
N LEU A 12 1.38 -4.88 9.32
CA LEU A 12 2.31 -4.69 8.21
C LEU A 12 1.72 -3.80 7.11
N LEU A 13 0.46 -3.99 6.72
CA LEU A 13 -0.08 -3.39 5.50
C LEU A 13 -0.86 -2.10 5.75
N VAL A 14 -1.38 -1.88 6.96
CA VAL A 14 -2.19 -0.69 7.30
C VAL A 14 -1.81 -0.05 8.64
N GLY A 15 -1.25 -0.80 9.59
CA GLY A 15 -0.97 -0.31 10.96
C GLY A 15 0.41 0.33 11.19
N CYS A 16 1.44 -0.13 10.49
CA CYS A 16 2.83 0.26 10.63
C CYS A 16 3.03 1.70 10.16
N VAL A 17 3.88 2.47 10.86
CA VAL A 17 4.16 3.88 10.54
C VAL A 17 4.53 4.12 9.07
N VAL A 18 5.30 3.21 8.46
CA VAL A 18 5.69 3.29 7.04
C VAL A 18 4.47 3.11 6.14
N SER A 19 3.63 2.13 6.44
CA SER A 19 2.40 1.83 5.71
C SER A 19 1.41 2.99 5.84
N LYS A 20 1.23 3.52 7.05
CA LYS A 20 0.39 4.69 7.30
C LYS A 20 0.86 5.91 6.51
N PHE A 21 2.17 6.16 6.51
CA PHE A 21 2.76 7.25 5.73
C PHE A 21 2.49 7.09 4.23
N LEU A 22 2.77 5.91 3.65
CA LEU A 22 2.57 5.67 2.22
C LEU A 22 1.09 5.77 1.83
N LEU A 23 0.19 5.16 2.61
CA LEU A 23 -1.24 5.27 2.37
C LEU A 23 -1.71 6.73 2.45
N PHE A 24 -1.25 7.49 3.45
CA PHE A 24 -1.58 8.91 3.56
C PHE A 24 -1.04 9.73 2.38
N SER A 25 0.22 9.50 1.98
CA SER A 25 0.87 10.23 0.89
C SER A 25 0.25 9.94 -0.48
N LEU A 26 -0.16 8.69 -0.73
CA LEU A 26 -0.67 8.26 -2.03
C LEU A 26 -2.16 8.54 -2.21
N PHE A 27 -2.95 8.41 -1.15
CA PHE A 27 -4.40 8.57 -1.20
C PHE A 27 -4.86 9.95 -0.69
N MET A 28 -3.96 10.75 -0.11
CA MET A 28 -4.18 12.16 0.31
C MET A 28 -5.43 12.42 1.18
N GLU A 29 -5.98 11.40 1.83
CA GLU A 29 -7.17 11.56 2.67
C GLU A 29 -6.88 11.42 4.16
N SER A 30 -6.98 12.55 4.86
CA SER A 30 -6.92 12.64 6.32
C SER A 30 -8.06 11.89 7.02
N GLN A 31 -9.16 11.57 6.33
CA GLN A 31 -10.29 10.84 6.89
C GLN A 31 -10.05 9.32 7.00
N LEU A 32 -8.97 8.82 6.38
CA LEU A 32 -8.54 7.42 6.50
C LEU A 32 -7.70 7.17 7.78
N PHE A 33 -7.31 8.21 8.50
CA PHE A 33 -6.43 8.10 9.68
C PHE A 33 -7.09 8.79 10.88
N PRO A 34 -7.33 8.10 12.02
CA PRO A 34 -6.36 7.19 12.65
C PRO A 34 -6.78 5.72 12.91
N ILE A 35 -7.80 5.16 12.24
CA ILE A 35 -8.58 4.03 12.82
C ILE A 35 -8.34 2.63 12.18
N PHE A 36 -7.61 2.50 11.08
CA PHE A 36 -7.62 1.21 10.39
C PHE A 36 -6.59 0.22 10.92
N GLU A 37 -7.09 -0.75 11.69
CA GLU A 37 -6.38 -1.97 12.09
C GLU A 37 -6.83 -3.19 11.26
N ASP A 38 -7.72 -3.03 10.28
CA ASP A 38 -8.25 -4.13 9.48
C ASP A 38 -8.07 -3.85 7.99
N ILE A 39 -7.26 -4.69 7.33
CA ILE A 39 -6.98 -4.63 5.90
C ILE A 39 -8.25 -4.77 5.03
N SER A 40 -9.22 -5.59 5.46
CA SER A 40 -10.47 -5.85 4.74
C SER A 40 -11.33 -4.58 4.70
N PHE A 41 -11.33 -3.84 5.80
CA PHE A 41 -12.06 -2.58 5.90
C PHE A 41 -11.40 -1.49 5.03
N VAL A 42 -10.06 -1.42 5.03
CA VAL A 42 -9.32 -0.51 4.15
C VAL A 42 -9.58 -0.82 2.68
N TRP A 43 -9.59 -2.11 2.30
CA TRP A 43 -9.94 -2.52 0.94
C TRP A 43 -11.33 -2.02 0.55
N GLY A 44 -12.37 -2.34 1.32
CA GLY A 44 -13.75 -1.96 1.02
C GLY A 44 -13.92 -0.44 0.89
N ARG A 45 -13.36 0.32 1.83
CA ARG A 45 -13.35 1.79 1.80
C ARG A 45 -12.73 2.36 0.52
N LEU A 46 -11.60 1.80 0.08
CA LEU A 46 -10.91 2.27 -1.12
C LEU A 46 -11.65 1.88 -2.41
N LEU A 47 -12.41 0.78 -2.38
CA LEU A 47 -13.31 0.41 -3.48
C LEU A 47 -14.50 1.35 -3.60
N ASP A 48 -15.11 1.70 -2.48
CA ASP A 48 -16.31 2.56 -2.43
C ASP A 48 -15.99 4.01 -2.80
N TRP A 49 -14.73 4.43 -2.68
CA TRP A 49 -14.31 5.82 -2.87
C TRP A 49 -14.25 6.25 -4.33
N HIS A 50 -13.87 5.36 -5.24
CA HIS A 50 -13.67 5.74 -6.63
C HIS A 50 -14.94 5.55 -7.46
N PRO A 51 -15.25 6.52 -8.36
CA PRO A 51 -16.24 6.29 -9.40
C PRO A 51 -15.95 4.96 -10.09
N HIS A 52 -16.98 4.19 -10.45
CA HIS A 52 -16.80 2.88 -11.10
C HIS A 52 -15.83 2.90 -12.30
N SER A 53 -15.68 4.04 -12.98
CA SER A 53 -14.73 4.24 -14.08
C SER A 53 -13.26 4.22 -13.69
N ASP A 54 -12.91 4.50 -12.42
CA ASP A 54 -11.53 4.53 -11.91
C ASP A 54 -11.25 3.49 -10.80
N ALA A 55 -12.26 2.72 -10.40
CA ALA A 55 -12.15 1.69 -9.35
C ALA A 55 -11.01 0.70 -9.61
N ALA A 56 -10.80 0.28 -10.87
CA ALA A 56 -9.71 -0.64 -11.23
C ALA A 56 -8.32 -0.01 -11.00
N LYS A 57 -8.13 1.27 -11.34
CA LYS A 57 -6.85 1.95 -11.11
C LYS A 57 -6.55 2.10 -9.62
N ALA A 58 -7.58 2.40 -8.84
CA ALA A 58 -7.47 2.49 -7.40
C ALA A 58 -7.11 1.14 -6.76
N GLN A 59 -7.80 0.07 -7.16
CA GLN A 59 -7.48 -1.29 -6.74
C GLN A 59 -6.02 -1.65 -7.03
N LEU A 60 -5.53 -1.33 -8.22
CA LEU A 60 -4.16 -1.58 -8.61
C LEU A 60 -3.16 -0.76 -7.79
N LEU A 61 -3.48 0.49 -7.47
CA LEU A 61 -2.63 1.33 -6.61
C LEU A 61 -2.54 0.80 -5.17
N VAL A 62 -3.67 0.35 -4.61
CA VAL A 62 -3.72 -0.28 -3.28
C VAL A 62 -2.93 -1.59 -3.27
N ALA A 63 -3.19 -2.46 -4.23
CA ALA A 63 -2.49 -3.73 -4.37
C ALA A 63 -0.98 -3.52 -4.56
N ALA A 64 -0.57 -2.51 -5.36
CA ALA A 64 0.83 -2.18 -5.58
C ALA A 64 1.48 -1.68 -4.30
N THR A 65 0.76 -0.87 -3.51
CA THR A 65 1.23 -0.39 -2.21
C THR A 65 1.48 -1.55 -1.25
N TRP A 66 0.52 -2.47 -1.10
CA TRP A 66 0.67 -3.63 -0.23
C TRP A 66 1.76 -4.60 -0.69
N TRP A 67 1.86 -4.82 -2.00
CA TRP A 67 2.94 -5.62 -2.58
C TRP A 67 4.32 -5.03 -2.25
N MET A 68 4.48 -3.72 -2.43
CA MET A 68 5.75 -3.04 -2.16
C MET A 68 6.10 -3.04 -0.67
N LEU A 69 5.12 -2.89 0.23
CA LEU A 69 5.32 -3.03 1.68
C LEU A 69 5.79 -4.43 2.07
N TRP A 70 5.16 -5.47 1.50
CA TRP A 70 5.56 -6.87 1.73
C TRP A 70 6.97 -7.15 1.19
N LEU A 71 7.26 -6.68 -0.01
CA LEU A 71 8.57 -6.81 -0.64
C LEU A 71 9.65 -6.14 0.21
N GLU A 72 9.38 -4.92 0.67
CA GLU A 72 10.33 -4.15 1.47
C GLU A 72 10.60 -4.79 2.83
N ARG A 73 9.54 -5.27 3.49
CA ARG A 73 9.68 -6.08 4.71
C ARG A 73 10.63 -7.26 4.47
N ASN A 74 10.50 -7.96 3.35
CA ASN A 74 11.38 -9.08 3.03
C ASN A 74 12.82 -8.64 2.72
N ASN A 75 13.02 -7.49 2.09
CA ASN A 75 14.36 -6.93 1.87
C ASN A 75 15.05 -6.60 3.21
N ILE A 76 14.32 -6.07 4.19
CA ILE A 76 14.87 -5.82 5.54
C ILE A 76 15.26 -7.14 6.21
N PHE A 77 14.33 -8.10 6.29
CA PHE A 77 14.56 -9.35 7.03
C PHE A 77 15.57 -10.28 6.38
N PHE A 78 15.53 -10.43 5.06
CA PHE A 78 16.33 -11.42 4.34
C PHE A 78 17.57 -10.85 3.66
N ARG A 79 17.62 -9.53 3.43
CA ARG A 79 18.74 -8.87 2.73
C ARG A 79 19.42 -7.78 3.54
N ASN A 80 18.95 -7.51 4.77
CA ASN A 80 19.46 -6.45 5.64
C ASN A 80 19.54 -5.09 4.93
N GLN A 81 18.57 -4.83 4.04
CA GLN A 81 18.48 -3.56 3.30
C GLN A 81 17.67 -2.55 4.13
N PRO A 82 18.15 -1.30 4.26
CA PRO A 82 17.40 -0.26 4.96
C PRO A 82 16.18 0.18 4.14
N THR A 83 15.15 0.67 4.84
CA THR A 83 13.95 1.21 4.21
C THR A 83 14.21 2.55 3.54
N ASP A 84 13.88 2.66 2.25
CA ASP A 84 13.81 3.94 1.53
C ASP A 84 12.36 4.22 1.10
N VAL A 85 11.67 5.04 1.91
CA VAL A 85 10.25 5.36 1.70
C VAL A 85 10.02 6.16 0.41
N ILE A 86 10.99 6.96 -0.03
CA ILE A 86 10.90 7.74 -1.27
C ILE A 86 10.97 6.79 -2.46
N GLN A 87 11.94 5.88 -2.44
CA GLN A 87 12.08 4.86 -3.48
C GLN A 87 10.83 3.97 -3.55
N ILE A 88 10.31 3.53 -2.40
CA ILE A 88 9.08 2.73 -2.33
C ILE A 88 7.91 3.47 -2.96
N SER A 89 7.69 4.73 -2.58
CA SER A 89 6.59 5.54 -3.14
C SER A 89 6.68 5.68 -4.65
N HIS A 90 7.89 5.90 -5.19
CA HIS A 90 8.11 5.96 -6.63
C HIS A 90 7.82 4.59 -7.30
N SER A 91 8.33 3.50 -6.73
CA SER A 91 8.13 2.15 -7.24
C SER A 91 6.65 1.72 -7.24
N ILE A 92 5.86 2.15 -6.26
CA ILE A 92 4.41 1.91 -6.23
C ILE A 92 3.74 2.51 -7.47
N GLY A 93 4.03 3.77 -7.80
CA GLY A 93 3.44 4.45 -8.95
C GLY A 93 3.82 3.79 -10.29
N VAL A 94 5.08 3.37 -10.42
CA VAL A 94 5.55 2.62 -11.60
C VAL A 94 4.81 1.29 -11.72
N LEU A 95 4.75 0.51 -10.64
CA LEU A 95 4.14 -0.82 -10.62
C LEU A 95 2.63 -0.76 -10.90
N ALA A 96 1.91 0.17 -10.28
CA ALA A 96 0.49 0.36 -10.51
C ALA A 96 0.19 0.71 -11.98
N LYS A 97 1.05 1.52 -12.62
CA LYS A 97 0.96 1.83 -14.04
C LYS A 97 1.21 0.59 -14.91
N GLU A 98 2.27 -0.16 -14.64
CA GLU A 98 2.60 -1.39 -15.37
C GLU A 98 1.45 -2.40 -15.32
N TRP A 99 0.85 -2.60 -14.13
CA TRP A 99 -0.30 -3.48 -13.98
C TRP A 99 -1.54 -2.97 -14.71
N ALA A 100 -1.77 -1.65 -14.71
CA ALA A 100 -2.90 -1.06 -15.44
C ALA A 100 -2.73 -1.22 -16.96
N ASP A 101 -1.51 -1.09 -17.48
CA ASP A 101 -1.21 -1.28 -18.89
C ASP A 101 -1.35 -2.76 -19.29
N PHE A 102 -0.88 -3.70 -18.46
CA PHE A 102 -1.07 -5.13 -18.70
C PHE A 102 -2.56 -5.53 -18.72
N SER A 103 -3.35 -4.98 -17.80
CA SER A 103 -4.79 -5.28 -17.67
C SER A 103 -5.63 -4.75 -18.84
N ARG A 104 -5.08 -3.90 -19.71
CA ARG A 104 -5.75 -3.41 -20.92
C ARG A 104 -5.52 -4.27 -22.15
N VAL A 105 -4.51 -5.15 -22.11
CA VAL A 105 -4.08 -5.98 -23.25
C VAL A 105 -4.67 -7.39 -23.19
N GLY A 106 -5.11 -7.84 -22.00
CA GLY A 106 -5.83 -9.10 -21.79
C GLY A 106 -7.34 -8.93 -21.79
#